data_AF-A0A924GWC3-F1
#
_entry.id   AF-A0A924GWC3-F1
#
_cell.length_a   1.000
_cell.length_b   1.000
_cell.length_c   1.000
_cell.angle_alpha   90.00
_cell.angle_beta   90.00
_cell.angle_gamma   90.00
#
_symmetry.space_group_name_H-M   'P 1'
#
loop_
_entity.id
_entity.type
_entity.pdbx_description
1 polymer ?
#
loop_
_entity_poly.entity_id
_entity_poly.type
_entity_poly.pdbx_seq_one_letter_code
_entity_poly.pdbx_strand_id
1 'polypeptide(L)'
;LTGVAPHIPGLLGLPRDYLNAQLGAWRTGQRRAQAPDCMAHIVAQMGTEDIHATTSWLAAQPLPASAASRKPAAALPATKAALPACGSAPSPLGKPP
;
A
#
# COMPACT_ATOMS: atom_id res chain seq x y z
N LEU A 1 -2.86 3.07 9.73
CA LEU A 1 -2.30 2.99 8.35
C LEU A 1 -3.37 3.35 7.30
N THR A 2 -3.92 4.56 7.34
CA THR A 2 -4.93 5.01 6.37
C THR A 2 -4.31 5.52 5.05
N GLY A 3 -2.99 5.35 4.88
CA GLY A 3 -2.23 5.90 3.77
C GLY A 3 -1.77 7.33 4.06
N VAL A 4 -1.03 7.90 3.12
CA VAL A 4 -0.55 9.29 3.13
C VAL A 4 -0.65 9.82 1.70
N ALA A 5 -1.35 10.94 1.52
CA ALA A 5 -1.54 11.53 0.21
C ALA A 5 -0.21 12.11 -0.33
N PRO A 6 0.01 12.09 -1.66
CA PRO A 6 -0.85 11.52 -2.70
C PRO A 6 -0.54 10.04 -3.02
N HIS A 7 0.58 9.50 -2.53
CA HIS A 7 1.20 8.31 -3.15
C HIS A 7 1.13 7.03 -2.33
N ILE A 8 0.73 7.07 -1.06
CA ILE A 8 0.66 5.90 -0.19
C ILE A 8 -0.81 5.54 0.05
N PRO A 9 -1.31 4.42 -0.48
CA PRO A 9 -2.70 4.03 -0.31
C PRO A 9 -3.00 3.59 1.13
N GLY A 10 -4.23 3.80 1.57
CA GLY A 10 -4.74 3.22 2.82
C GLY A 10 -5.03 1.74 2.65
N LEU A 11 -4.52 0.92 3.57
CA LEU A 11 -4.71 -0.54 3.54
C LEU A 11 -5.68 -1.04 4.62
N LEU A 12 -5.97 -0.22 5.63
CA LEU A 12 -6.90 -0.62 6.70
C LEU A 12 -8.34 -0.65 6.21
N GLY A 13 -9.11 -1.63 6.69
CA GLY A 13 -10.50 -1.83 6.29
C GLY A 13 -10.70 -2.56 4.96
N LEU A 14 -9.62 -2.93 4.28
CA LEU A 14 -9.70 -3.77 3.09
C LEU A 14 -9.85 -5.25 3.47
N PRO A 15 -10.70 -6.02 2.75
CA PRO A 15 -10.82 -7.45 2.98
C PRO A 15 -9.48 -8.18 2.76
N ARG A 16 -9.20 -9.20 3.56
CA ARG A 16 -8.01 -10.06 3.44
C ARG A 16 -7.84 -10.61 2.02
N ASP A 17 -8.92 -11.11 1.41
CA ASP A 17 -8.86 -11.72 0.09
C ASP A 17 -8.53 -10.70 -1.01
N TYR A 18 -9.03 -9.47 -0.85
CA TYR A 18 -8.64 -8.37 -1.72
C TYR A 18 -7.14 -8.08 -1.59
N LEU A 19 -6.62 -7.96 -0.37
CA LEU A 19 -5.20 -7.70 -0.15
C LEU A 19 -4.32 -8.84 -0.70
N ASN A 20 -4.70 -10.11 -0.49
CA ASN A 20 -4.01 -11.28 -1.04
C ASN A 20 -4.01 -11.26 -2.57
N ALA A 21 -5.16 -11.00 -3.20
CA ALA A 21 -5.26 -10.93 -4.65
C ALA A 21 -4.36 -9.81 -5.22
N GLN A 22 -4.31 -8.65 -4.56
CA GLN A 22 -3.47 -7.53 -5.01
C GLN A 22 -1.97 -7.87 -4.91
N LEU A 23 -1.50 -8.40 -3.77
CA LEU A 23 -0.10 -8.80 -3.61
C LEU A 23 0.28 -9.95 -4.55
N GLY A 24 -0.61 -10.93 -4.72
CA GLY A 24 -0.45 -12.01 -5.69
C GLY A 24 -0.34 -11.49 -7.13
N ALA A 25 -1.17 -10.51 -7.51
CA ALA A 25 -1.15 -9.92 -8.84
C ALA A 25 0.15 -9.16 -9.13
N TRP A 26 0.76 -8.50 -8.14
CA TRP A 26 2.12 -7.94 -8.32
C TRP A 26 3.16 -9.05 -8.49
N ARG A 27 3.07 -10.12 -7.70
CA ARG A 27 4.01 -11.24 -7.77
C ARG A 27 3.99 -11.93 -9.13
N THR A 28 2.82 -12.03 -9.76
CA THR A 28 2.67 -12.60 -11.10
C THR A 28 2.83 -11.59 -12.22
N GLY A 29 3.08 -10.31 -11.92
CA GLY A 29 3.21 -9.23 -12.89
C GLY A 29 1.90 -8.78 -13.55
N GLN A 30 0.74 -9.32 -13.12
CA GLN A 30 -0.58 -8.87 -13.56
C GLN A 30 -0.88 -7.43 -13.09
N ARG A 31 -0.36 -7.05 -11.92
CA ARG A 31 -0.37 -5.69 -11.41
C ARG A 31 1.02 -5.10 -11.46
N ARG A 32 1.11 -3.84 -11.90
CA ARG A 32 2.36 -3.07 -12.00
C ARG A 32 2.14 -1.63 -11.55
N ALA A 33 3.12 -1.05 -10.88
CA ALA A 33 3.21 0.37 -10.60
C ALA A 33 4.13 1.07 -11.61
N GLN A 34 4.20 2.40 -11.55
CA GLN A 34 5.19 3.15 -12.32
C GLN A 34 6.60 2.80 -11.85
N ALA A 35 7.59 2.95 -12.73
CA ALA A 35 8.97 2.73 -12.36
C ALA A 35 9.47 3.83 -11.39
N PRO A 36 10.24 3.48 -10.34
CA PRO A 36 10.55 2.11 -9.93
C PRO A 36 9.38 1.44 -9.20
N ASP A 37 9.01 0.22 -9.61
CA ASP A 37 7.91 -0.55 -9.03
C ASP A 37 8.34 -1.21 -7.71
N CYS A 38 8.31 -0.43 -6.64
CA CYS A 38 8.67 -0.90 -5.32
C CYS A 38 7.78 -2.05 -4.82
N MET A 39 6.49 -2.08 -5.19
CA MET A 39 5.60 -3.14 -4.72
C MET A 39 5.97 -4.48 -5.36
N ALA A 40 6.32 -4.48 -6.65
CA ALA A 40 6.86 -5.67 -7.31
C ALA A 40 8.16 -6.16 -6.61
N HIS A 41 9.05 -5.23 -6.23
CA HIS A 41 10.27 -5.58 -5.50
C HIS A 41 9.99 -6.17 -4.12
N ILE A 42 9.04 -5.58 -3.36
CA ILE A 42 8.65 -6.07 -2.04
C ILE A 42 8.07 -7.48 -2.13
N VAL A 43 7.08 -7.71 -2.99
CA VAL A 43 6.43 -9.03 -3.06
C VAL A 43 7.33 -10.12 -3.64
N ALA A 44 8.37 -9.75 -4.40
CA ALA A 44 9.39 -10.68 -4.87
C ALA A 44 10.28 -11.22 -3.73
N GLN A 45 10.38 -10.50 -2.61
CA GLN A 45 11.13 -10.92 -1.42
C GLN A 45 10.26 -11.67 -0.40
N MET A 46 8.95 -11.72 -0.60
CA MET A 46 8.00 -12.34 0.33
C MET A 46 7.66 -13.77 -0.10
N GLY A 47 7.71 -14.70 0.85
CA GLY A 47 7.13 -16.03 0.67
C GLY A 47 5.60 -15.97 0.59
N THR A 48 4.97 -17.05 0.12
CA THR A 48 3.50 -17.16 0.12
C THR A 48 2.93 -17.07 1.54
N GLU A 49 3.60 -17.65 2.52
CA GLU A 49 3.20 -17.54 3.93
C GLU A 49 3.29 -16.10 4.45
N ASP A 50 4.34 -15.35 4.10
CA ASP A 50 4.50 -13.95 4.49
C ASP A 50 3.39 -13.08 3.91
N ILE A 51 3.00 -13.33 2.65
CA ILE A 51 1.88 -12.64 1.99
C ILE A 51 0.60 -12.93 2.77
N HIS A 52 0.32 -14.19 3.09
CA HIS A 52 -0.87 -14.54 3.86
C HIS A 52 -0.86 -13.97 5.27
N ALA A 53 0.26 -14.02 5.98
CA ALA A 53 0.41 -13.48 7.33
C ALA A 53 0.19 -11.96 7.32
N THR A 54 0.86 -11.25 6.41
CA THR A 54 0.79 -9.79 6.28
C THR A 54 -0.63 -9.32 5.96
N THR A 55 -1.30 -9.96 5.00
CA THR A 55 -2.66 -9.58 4.60
C THR A 55 -3.70 -9.90 5.68
N SER A 56 -3.52 -11.02 6.40
CA SER A 56 -4.37 -11.37 7.53
C SER A 56 -4.23 -10.37 8.66
N TRP A 57 -2.99 -9.99 9.00
CA TRP A 57 -2.72 -8.98 10.02
C TRP A 57 -3.29 -7.61 9.64
N LEU A 58 -3.09 -7.17 8.40
CA LEU A 58 -3.61 -5.88 7.90
C LEU A 58 -5.14 -5.80 7.96
N ALA A 59 -5.82 -6.86 7.54
CA ALA A 59 -7.29 -6.92 7.53
C ALA A 59 -7.89 -6.95 8.94
N ALA A 60 -7.15 -7.46 9.93
CA ALA A 60 -7.57 -7.50 11.33
C ALA A 60 -7.35 -6.18 12.08
N GLN A 61 -6.64 -5.21 11.50
CA GLN A 61 -6.36 -3.95 12.19
C GLN A 61 -7.64 -3.12 12.41
N PRO A 62 -7.81 -2.55 13.61
CA PRO A 62 -8.94 -1.66 13.86
C PRO A 62 -8.85 -0.42 12.97
N LEU A 63 -9.96 -0.06 12.35
CA LEU A 63 -10.13 1.24 11.72
C LEU A 63 -10.30 2.30 12.82
N PRO A 64 -9.43 3.31 12.92
CA PRO A 64 -9.64 4.39 13.88
C PRO A 64 -11.00 5.06 13.64
N ALA A 65 -11.71 5.48 14.69
CA ALA A 65 -12.99 6.19 14.53
C ALA A 65 -12.84 7.49 13.70
N SER A 66 -11.69 8.17 13.81
CA SER A 66 -11.32 9.31 12.96
C SER A 66 -11.06 8.92 11.50
N ALA A 67 -10.80 7.65 11.22
CA ALA A 67 -10.67 7.09 9.88
C ALA A 67 -12.02 6.66 9.27
N ALA A 68 -13.16 6.90 9.94
CA ALA A 68 -14.48 6.72 9.34
C ALA A 68 -14.66 7.56 8.05
N SER A 69 -13.93 8.69 7.95
CA SER A 69 -13.84 9.48 6.73
C SER A 69 -12.87 8.93 5.67
N ARG A 70 -12.19 7.78 5.92
CA ARG A 70 -11.10 7.19 5.10
C ARG A 70 -10.06 8.22 4.64
N LYS A 71 -9.81 9.26 5.45
CA LYS A 71 -8.84 10.30 5.13
C LYS A 71 -7.42 9.77 5.30
N PRO A 72 -6.52 10.00 4.33
CA PRO A 72 -5.09 9.74 4.51
C PRO A 72 -4.55 10.51 5.71
N ALA A 73 -3.54 9.95 6.37
CA ALA A 73 -2.78 10.71 7.36
C ALA A 73 -2.05 11.87 6.68
N ALA A 74 -1.91 12.99 7.40
CA ALA A 74 -1.28 14.20 6.87
C ALA A 74 0.22 14.02 6.62
N ALA A 75 0.88 13.16 7.39
CA ALA A 75 2.28 12.83 7.25
C ALA A 75 2.55 11.40 7.74
N LEU A 76 3.66 10.85 7.28
CA LEU A 76 4.20 9.63 7.86
C LEU A 76 4.67 9.90 9.30
N PRO A 77 4.64 8.90 10.19
CA PRO A 77 5.37 8.98 11.44
C PRO A 77 6.83 9.30 11.13
N ALA A 78 7.47 10.14 11.94
CA ALA A 78 8.89 10.44 11.80
C ALA A 78 9.73 9.19 12.16
N THR A 79 9.81 8.23 11.25
CA THR A 79 10.70 7.08 11.32
C THR A 79 12.03 7.46 10.68
N LYS A 80 13.15 7.00 11.26
CA LYS A 80 14.51 7.25 10.71
C LYS A 80 14.72 6.62 9.32
N ALA A 81 13.82 5.75 8.85
CA ALA A 81 13.89 5.15 7.52
C ALA A 81 13.31 6.11 6.47
N ALA A 82 14.16 6.57 5.55
CA ALA A 82 13.70 7.23 4.34
C ALA A 82 12.91 6.23 3.48
N LEU A 83 11.76 6.64 2.97
CA LEU A 83 11.05 5.85 1.99
C LEU A 83 11.83 5.84 0.67
N PRO A 84 11.95 4.70 -0.02
CA PRO A 84 12.49 4.68 -1.37
C PRO A 84 11.61 5.53 -2.30
N ALA A 85 12.25 6.17 -3.28
CA ALA A 85 11.53 6.92 -4.31
C ALA A 85 10.81 5.94 -5.23
N CYS A 86 9.57 5.58 -4.89
CA CYS A 86 8.74 4.64 -5.65
C CYS A 86 7.91 5.35 -6.71
N GLY A 87 7.76 4.73 -7.87
CA GLY A 87 6.85 5.23 -8.90
C GLY A 87 5.40 5.16 -8.41
N SER A 88 4.69 6.27 -8.54
CA SER A 88 3.33 6.42 -8.05
C SER A 88 2.37 6.73 -9.21
N ALA A 89 1.07 6.50 -8.99
CA ALA A 89 0.06 6.90 -9.96
C ALA A 89 0.06 8.43 -10.12
N PRO A 90 -0.20 8.95 -11.34
CA PRO A 90 -0.33 10.38 -11.55
C PRO A 90 -1.43 10.96 -10.66
N SER A 91 -1.18 12.13 -10.09
CA SER A 91 -2.15 12.82 -9.24
C SER A 91 -3.45 13.07 -10.02
N PRO A 92 -4.64 12.73 -9.47
CA PRO A 92 -5.92 12.95 -10.15
C PRO A 92 -6.25 14.44 -10.39
N LEU A 93 -5.49 15.35 -9.79
CA LEU A 93 -5.59 16.81 -9.99
C LEU A 93 -4.84 17.32 -11.22
N GLY A 94 -4.25 16.45 -12.05
CA GLY A 94 -3.83 16.81 -13.42
C GLY A 94 -2.90 18.02 -13.52
N LYS A 95 -1.93 18.18 -12.62
CA LYS A 95 -0.84 19.13 -12.82
C LYS A 95 0.38 18.35 -13.33
N PRO A 96 0.83 18.59 -14.58
CA PRO A 96 2.05 17.96 -15.08
C PRO A 96 3.27 18.50 -14.31
N PRO A 97 4.39 17.75 -14.25
CA PRO A 97 5.68 18.31 -13.87
C PRO A 97 6.16 19.38 -14.85
#